data_AF-A0A0M7AGF1-F1
#
_entry.id   AF-A0A0M7AGF1-F1
#
_cell.length_a   1.000
_cell.length_b   1.000
_cell.length_c   1.000
_cell.angle_alpha   90.00
_cell.angle_beta   90.00
_cell.angle_gamma   90.00
#
_symmetry.space_group_name_H-M   'P 1'
#
loop_
_entity.id
_entity.type
_entity.pdbx_description
1 polymer ?
#
loop_
_entity_poly.entity_id
_entity_poly.type
_entity_poly.pdbx_seq_one_letter_code
_entity_poly.pdbx_strand_id
1 'polypeptide(L)'
;MPFQDTYFEPKTSAPRLAADGYEPQDQVETAPPKTSAQLTQQTAGELETMMLFLRRARDRAVVIRENAPAGSYLESVLHRTILGIDQELAQLKYLLTRSELPKPSPTRMRPAI
;
A
#
# COMPACT_ATOMS: atom_id res chain seq x y z
N MET A 1 2.90 0.42 47.36
CA MET A 1 1.90 -0.01 46.38
C MET A 1 2.61 -0.70 45.22
N PRO A 2 2.62 -2.04 45.12
CA PRO A 2 3.15 -2.72 43.93
C PRO A 2 2.04 -2.87 42.87
N PHE A 3 2.34 -2.48 41.63
CA PHE A 3 1.48 -2.70 40.48
C PHE A 3 1.71 -4.12 39.96
N GLN A 4 0.65 -4.92 39.86
CA GLN A 4 0.70 -6.25 39.28
C GLN A 4 0.52 -6.16 37.76
N ASP A 5 1.55 -6.57 37.03
CA ASP A 5 1.48 -6.87 35.61
C ASP A 5 0.54 -8.05 35.38
N THR A 6 -0.60 -7.80 34.72
CA THR A 6 -1.45 -8.86 34.19
C THR A 6 -1.23 -8.97 32.68
N TYR A 7 -0.34 -9.90 32.35
CA TYR A 7 -0.17 -10.48 31.03
C TYR A 7 -1.52 -10.96 30.47
N PHE A 8 -1.84 -10.55 29.24
CA PHE A 8 -2.94 -11.13 28.46
C PHE A 8 -2.35 -12.20 27.54
N GLU A 9 -2.49 -13.49 27.91
CA GLU A 9 -2.25 -14.60 27.00
C GLU A 9 -3.57 -15.13 26.42
N PRO A 10 -3.67 -15.39 25.10
CA PRO A 10 -4.85 -15.96 24.48
C PRO A 10 -4.76 -17.50 24.53
N LYS A 11 -5.79 -18.17 25.05
CA LYS A 11 -5.94 -19.62 24.87
C LYS A 11 -7.30 -19.96 24.26
N THR A 12 -7.21 -20.34 22.98
CA THR A 12 -8.20 -21.07 22.22
C THR A 12 -8.41 -22.47 22.82
N SER A 13 -9.67 -22.84 23.08
CA SER A 13 -10.16 -24.23 23.03
C SER A 13 -11.69 -24.27 23.20
N ALA A 14 -12.40 -24.64 22.13
CA ALA A 14 -13.83 -24.98 22.10
C ALA A 14 -14.06 -26.45 22.59
N PRO A 15 -15.24 -27.13 22.50
CA PRO A 15 -16.56 -26.75 21.94
C PRO A 15 -17.85 -27.35 22.61
N ARG A 16 -19.01 -26.98 22.03
CA ARG A 16 -20.28 -27.72 21.79
C ARG A 16 -21.53 -27.50 22.68
N LEU A 17 -22.64 -27.24 21.96
CA LEU A 17 -24.07 -27.63 22.12
C LEU A 17 -24.90 -26.48 21.51
N ALA A 18 -25.88 -26.58 20.60
CA ALA A 18 -26.64 -27.66 19.98
C ALA A 18 -27.19 -27.12 18.62
N ALA A 19 -27.23 -27.96 17.57
CA ALA A 19 -28.46 -28.33 16.84
C ALA A 19 -29.34 -27.17 16.31
N ASP A 20 -29.20 -26.86 15.02
CA ASP A 20 -30.29 -26.88 14.01
C ASP A 20 -29.92 -26.04 12.78
N GLY A 21 -30.28 -26.54 11.59
CA GLY A 21 -30.22 -25.80 10.33
C GLY A 21 -29.06 -26.19 9.41
N TYR A 22 -29.23 -27.29 8.69
CA TYR A 22 -28.49 -27.51 7.45
C TYR A 22 -29.13 -26.59 6.38
N GLU A 23 -28.62 -25.37 6.23
CA GLU A 23 -28.88 -24.54 5.06
C GLU A 23 -27.74 -24.77 4.06
N PRO A 24 -27.97 -25.35 2.87
CA PRO A 24 -26.97 -25.35 1.82
C PRO A 24 -26.82 -23.91 1.34
N GLN A 25 -25.85 -23.18 1.90
CA GLN A 25 -25.46 -21.88 1.36
C GLN A 25 -24.94 -22.10 -0.06
N ASP A 26 -25.64 -21.45 -0.98
CA ASP A 26 -25.27 -21.28 -2.38
C ASP A 26 -23.76 -21.10 -2.54
N GLN A 27 -23.23 -21.78 -3.54
CA GLN A 27 -21.88 -21.63 -4.03
C GLN A 27 -21.62 -20.15 -4.30
N VAL A 28 -21.03 -19.45 -3.33
CA VAL A 28 -20.33 -18.21 -3.58
C VAL A 28 -19.12 -18.63 -4.39
N GLU A 29 -19.23 -18.47 -5.70
CA GLU A 29 -18.15 -18.53 -6.66
C GLU A 29 -17.05 -17.58 -6.16
N THR A 30 -16.12 -18.11 -5.38
CA THR A 30 -14.95 -17.38 -4.92
C THR A 30 -14.09 -17.20 -6.14
N ALA A 31 -14.25 -16.04 -6.79
CA ALA A 31 -13.30 -15.54 -7.77
C ALA A 31 -11.89 -15.77 -7.20
N PRO A 32 -10.96 -16.38 -7.96
CA PRO A 32 -9.67 -16.77 -7.44
C PRO A 32 -8.97 -15.54 -6.84
N PRO A 33 -8.25 -15.69 -5.72
CA PRO A 33 -7.52 -14.58 -5.13
C PRO A 33 -6.60 -14.01 -6.20
N LYS A 34 -6.80 -12.75 -6.57
CA LYS A 34 -5.95 -12.05 -7.52
C LYS A 34 -4.52 -12.13 -7.00
N THR A 35 -3.70 -12.95 -7.65
CA THR A 35 -2.27 -13.09 -7.34
C THR A 35 -1.65 -11.69 -7.38
N SER A 36 -0.69 -11.40 -6.50
CA SER A 36 -0.03 -10.07 -6.35
C SER A 36 0.44 -9.43 -7.67
N ALA A 37 0.65 -10.22 -8.73
CA ALA A 37 0.95 -9.78 -10.08
C ALA A 37 -0.22 -9.06 -10.82
N GLN A 38 -1.48 -9.28 -10.43
CA GLN A 38 -2.65 -8.61 -11.00
C GLN A 38 -3.00 -7.29 -10.28
N LEU A 39 -2.48 -7.08 -9.07
CA LEU A 39 -2.63 -5.82 -8.32
C LEU A 39 -1.70 -4.70 -8.83
N THR A 40 -0.77 -5.01 -9.74
CA THR A 40 0.34 -4.12 -10.12
C THR A 40 0.18 -3.45 -11.49
N GLN A 41 -0.90 -3.71 -12.23
CA GLN A 41 -1.18 -2.95 -13.45
C GLN A 41 -1.98 -1.68 -13.13
N GLN A 42 -1.35 -0.75 -12.43
CA GLN A 42 -1.88 0.61 -12.32
C GLN A 42 -1.72 1.31 -13.68
N THR A 43 -2.78 1.95 -14.13
CA THR A 43 -2.76 2.75 -15.36
C THR A 43 -1.99 4.05 -15.14
N ALA A 44 -1.43 4.63 -16.20
CA ALA A 44 -0.70 5.89 -16.11
C ALA A 44 -1.56 7.01 -15.47
N GLY A 45 -2.85 7.07 -15.80
CA GLY A 45 -3.78 8.05 -15.22
C GLY A 45 -4.03 7.85 -13.72
N GLU A 46 -4.03 6.62 -13.23
CA GLU A 46 -4.12 6.33 -11.79
C GLU A 46 -2.84 6.78 -11.06
N LEU A 47 -1.67 6.55 -11.65
CA LEU A 47 -0.39 7.00 -11.11
C LEU A 47 -0.31 8.54 -11.04
N GLU A 48 -0.74 9.24 -12.10
CA GLU A 48 -0.82 10.70 -12.12
C GLU A 48 -1.78 11.25 -11.05
N THR A 49 -2.93 10.61 -10.90
CA THR A 49 -3.91 10.95 -9.86
C THR A 49 -3.31 10.77 -8.47
N MET A 50 -2.62 9.65 -8.23
CA MET A 50 -1.94 9.39 -6.95
C MET A 50 -0.84 10.42 -6.68
N MET A 51 -0.06 10.81 -7.70
CA MET A 51 0.92 11.89 -7.58
C MET A 51 0.28 13.23 -7.21
N LEU A 52 -0.90 13.56 -7.75
CA LEU A 52 -1.63 14.77 -7.38
C LEU A 52 -2.03 14.76 -5.90
N PHE A 53 -2.57 13.64 -5.41
CA PHE A 53 -2.94 13.49 -4.00
C PHE A 53 -1.72 13.61 -3.08
N LEU A 54 -0.62 12.92 -3.40
CA LEU A 54 0.61 12.97 -2.62
C LEU A 54 1.21 14.37 -2.56
N ARG A 55 1.25 15.11 -3.68
CA ARG A 55 1.69 16.52 -3.70
C ARG A 55 0.85 17.37 -2.75
N ARG A 56 -0.48 17.25 -2.82
CA ARG A 56 -1.39 18.01 -1.96
C ARG A 56 -1.24 17.64 -0.48
N ALA A 57 -1.01 16.36 -0.17
CA ALA A 57 -0.75 15.89 1.18
C ALA A 57 0.57 16.46 1.73
N ARG A 58 1.63 16.45 0.92
CA ARG A 58 2.92 17.04 1.25
C ARG A 58 2.79 18.53 1.53
N ASP A 59 2.13 19.28 0.65
CA ASP A 59 2.00 20.73 0.80
C ASP A 59 1.24 21.08 2.10
N ARG A 60 0.20 20.29 2.45
CA ARG A 60 -0.47 20.40 3.76
C ARG A 60 0.46 20.07 4.92
N ALA A 61 1.23 19.00 4.82
CA ALA A 61 2.17 18.59 5.86
C ALA A 61 3.24 19.68 6.11
N VAL A 62 3.71 20.35 5.06
CA VAL A 62 4.64 21.50 5.16
C VAL A 62 4.00 22.63 5.95
N VAL A 63 2.79 23.07 5.56
CA VAL A 63 2.06 24.14 6.26
C VAL A 63 1.82 23.80 7.73
N ILE A 64 1.44 22.56 8.05
CA ILE A 64 1.24 22.15 9.44
C ILE A 64 2.58 22.14 10.20
N ARG A 65 3.67 21.68 9.57
CA ARG A 65 5.00 21.64 10.21
C ARG A 65 5.51 23.02 10.56
N GLU A 66 5.31 24.01 9.69
CA GLU A 66 5.73 25.41 9.93
C GLU A 66 5.05 26.03 11.16
N ASN A 67 3.88 25.51 11.54
CA ASN A 67 3.14 25.94 12.73
C ASN A 67 3.30 25.00 13.93
N ALA A 68 4.05 23.90 13.78
CA ALA A 68 4.30 22.96 14.86
C ALA A 68 5.35 23.51 15.84
N PRO A 69 5.21 23.27 17.15
CA PRO A 69 6.23 23.68 18.11
C PRO A 69 7.58 23.02 17.78
N ALA A 70 8.66 23.80 17.82
CA ALA A 70 10.00 23.31 17.54
C ALA A 70 10.42 22.23 18.55
N GLY A 71 11.07 21.18 18.06
CA GLY A 71 11.45 19.99 18.83
C GLY A 71 10.28 19.08 19.19
N SER A 72 9.06 19.39 18.76
CA SER A 72 7.91 18.53 19.06
C SER A 72 7.95 17.21 18.28
N TYR A 73 7.30 16.19 18.85
CA TYR A 73 7.09 14.92 18.14
C TYR A 73 6.37 15.14 16.80
N LEU A 74 5.38 16.03 16.77
CA LEU A 74 4.63 16.36 15.55
C LEU A 74 5.55 16.93 14.46
N GLU A 75 6.44 17.88 14.80
CA GLU A 75 7.42 18.41 13.84
C GLU A 75 8.29 17.30 13.27
N SER A 76 8.81 16.42 14.13
CA SER A 76 9.67 15.30 13.72
C SER A 76 8.94 14.29 12.83
N VAL A 77 7.68 13.99 13.14
CA VAL A 77 6.84 13.10 12.32
C VAL A 77 6.58 13.74 10.97
N LEU A 78 6.11 14.98 10.94
CA LEU A 78 5.81 15.70 9.69
C LEU A 78 7.06 15.84 8.82
N HIS A 79 8.23 16.08 9.42
CA HIS A 79 9.49 16.10 8.70
C HIS A 79 9.76 14.76 7.98
N ARG A 80 9.66 13.64 8.69
CA ARG A 80 9.83 12.30 8.09
C ARG A 80 8.75 11.98 7.06
N THR A 81 7.50 12.35 7.32
CA THR A 81 6.39 12.16 6.39
C THR A 81 6.61 12.91 5.08
N ILE A 82 7.06 14.17 5.13
CA ILE A 82 7.37 14.95 3.93
C ILE A 82 8.47 14.27 3.11
N LEU A 83 9.55 13.84 3.77
CA LEU A 83 10.63 13.11 3.09
C LEU A 83 10.16 11.80 2.46
N GLY A 84 9.30 11.05 3.15
CA GLY A 84 8.69 9.83 2.63
C GLY A 84 7.84 10.10 1.38
N ILE A 85 6.99 11.13 1.41
CA ILE A 85 6.17 11.51 0.26
C ILE A 85 7.05 11.94 -0.93
N ASP A 86 8.13 12.69 -0.69
CA ASP A 86 9.04 13.08 -1.78
C ASP A 86 9.72 11.86 -2.44
N GLN A 87 10.05 10.83 -1.66
CA GLN A 87 10.57 9.56 -2.19
C GLN A 87 9.52 8.81 -3.02
N GLU A 88 8.28 8.70 -2.52
CA GLU A 88 7.18 8.07 -3.26
C GLU A 88 6.90 8.80 -4.58
N LEU A 89 6.88 10.15 -4.56
CA LEU A 89 6.73 10.95 -5.78
C LEU A 89 7.86 10.71 -6.79
N ALA A 90 9.10 10.51 -6.34
CA ALA A 90 10.22 10.17 -7.21
C ALA A 90 10.05 8.78 -7.84
N GLN A 91 9.59 7.80 -7.07
CA GLN A 91 9.31 6.45 -7.56
C GLN A 91 8.19 6.45 -8.61
N LEU A 92 7.10 7.19 -8.36
CA LEU A 92 5.99 7.29 -9.32
C LEU A 92 6.42 7.98 -10.63
N LYS A 93 7.24 9.04 -10.54
CA LYS A 93 7.84 9.67 -11.73
C LYS A 93 8.67 8.67 -12.52
N TYR A 94 9.50 7.87 -11.83
CA TYR A 94 10.31 6.85 -12.49
C TYR A 94 9.43 5.82 -13.22
N LEU A 95 8.36 5.33 -12.59
CA LEU A 95 7.43 4.38 -13.22
C LEU A 95 6.75 4.95 -14.46
N LEU A 96 6.33 6.22 -14.42
CA LEU A 96 5.74 6.90 -15.58
C LEU A 96 6.75 7.03 -16.73
N THR A 97 7.98 7.47 -16.44
CA THR A 97 9.03 7.57 -17.49
C THR A 97 9.36 6.22 -18.11
N ARG A 98 9.31 5.13 -17.33
CA ARG A 98 9.63 3.78 -17.82
C ARG A 98 8.60 3.24 -18.81
N SER A 99 7.34 3.69 -18.72
CA SER A 99 6.28 3.35 -19.67
C SER A 99 6.55 3.88 -21.08
N GLU A 100 7.34 4.95 -21.21
CA GLU A 100 7.62 5.61 -22.49
C GLU A 100 8.81 5.01 -23.24
N LEU A 101 9.60 4.11 -22.63
CA LEU A 101 10.73 3.49 -23.33
C LEU A 101 10.22 2.51 -24.40
N PRO A 102 10.79 2.54 -25.62
CA PRO A 102 10.43 1.58 -26.66
C PRO A 102 10.73 0.16 -26.17
N LYS A 103 9.72 -0.72 -26.23
CA LYS A 103 9.88 -2.14 -25.90
C LYS A 103 10.97 -2.71 -26.82
N PRO A 104 11.94 -3.49 -26.30
CA PRO A 104 12.98 -4.08 -27.13
C PRO A 104 12.31 -4.95 -28.21
N SER A 105 12.49 -4.56 -29.47
CA SER A 105 12.00 -5.35 -30.60
C SER A 105 12.69 -6.71 -30.59
N PRO A 106 11.98 -7.83 -30.78
CA PRO A 106 12.62 -9.13 -30.84
C PRO A 106 13.57 -9.16 -32.03
N THR A 107 14.87 -9.13 -31.76
CA THR A 107 15.92 -9.33 -32.76
C THR A 107 15.75 -10.74 -33.32
N ARG A 108 15.08 -10.87 -34.46
CA ARG A 108 15.06 -12.14 -35.20
C ARG A 108 16.48 -12.40 -35.68
N MET A 109 17.15 -13.38 -35.08
CA MET A 109 18.39 -13.93 -35.60
C MET A 109 18.13 -14.39 -37.03
N ARG A 110 18.78 -13.76 -38.01
CA ARG A 110 18.79 -14.27 -39.38
C ARG A 110 19.81 -15.41 -39.45
N PRO A 111 19.44 -16.59 -39.97
CA PRO A 111 20.41 -17.65 -40.21
C PRO A 111 21.44 -17.19 -41.25
N ALA A 112 22.70 -17.55 -41.03
CA ALA A 112 23.76 -17.37 -42.01
C ALA A 112 23.46 -18.24 -43.23
N ILE A 113 23.54 -17.65 -44.42
CA ILE A 113 23.44 -18.34 -45.71
C ILE A 113 24.84 -18.76 -46.12
#